data_AF-A0A6B1BE98-F1
#
_entry.id   AF-A0A6B1BE98-F1
#
_cell.length_a   1.000
_cell.length_b   1.000
_cell.length_c   1.000
_cell.angle_alpha   90.00
_cell.angle_beta   90.00
_cell.angle_gamma   90.00
#
_symmetry.space_group_name_H-M   'P 1'
#
loop_
_entity.id
_entity.type
_entity.pdbx_description
1 polymer ?
#
loop_
_entity_poly.entity_id
_entity_poly.type
_entity_poly.pdbx_seq_one_letter_code
_entity_poly.pdbx_strand_id
1 'polypeptide(L)'
;MSAEYTPAEDTFLLCDYIDTIYGKSALEIGSGSGFVTKLLESRFDFVVCTDIDYTTLYNQTYAAQNRICCNAADAIHHKFDVIVSNPPYLDTKTVQFLDTDGGPGGIEVPVKFLRSATPLLHRDGHIAMVMSSLSRYDLFVQEASAMGLHSEIAIKRRLFFEEIYIVKMYYL
;
A
#
# COMPACT_ATOMS: atom_id res chain seq x y z
N MET A 1 -0.50 -3.09 22.49
CA MET A 1 -1.27 -2.11 21.71
C MET A 1 -0.25 -1.31 20.93
N SER A 2 -0.16 -1.53 19.62
CA SER A 2 0.57 -0.62 18.73
C SER A 2 -0.20 0.69 18.65
N ALA A 3 0.51 1.81 18.65
CA ALA A 3 -0.11 3.10 18.37
C ALA A 3 -0.50 3.16 16.88
N GLU A 4 -1.57 3.88 16.56
CA GLU A 4 -1.95 4.18 15.18
C GLU A 4 -0.83 4.96 14.48
N TYR A 5 -0.47 4.58 13.25
CA TYR A 5 0.51 5.32 12.45
C TYR A 5 -0.03 6.71 12.11
N THR A 6 0.73 7.75 12.45
CA THR A 6 0.38 9.14 12.14
C THR A 6 0.86 9.48 10.71
N PRO A 7 0.01 10.03 9.83
CA PRO A 7 0.39 10.40 8.47
C PRO A 7 1.68 11.23 8.40
N ALA A 8 2.61 10.79 7.56
CA ALA A 8 3.91 11.43 7.36
C ALA A 8 4.20 11.66 5.86
N GLU A 9 5.45 12.00 5.51
CA GLU A 9 5.83 12.38 4.14
C GLU A 9 5.56 11.29 3.10
N ASP A 10 5.65 10.03 3.49
CA ASP A 10 5.30 8.87 2.67
C ASP A 10 3.80 8.80 2.35
N THR A 11 2.96 9.06 3.36
CA THR A 11 1.51 9.13 3.24
C THR A 11 1.11 10.27 2.32
N PHE A 12 1.72 11.45 2.48
CA PHE A 12 1.45 12.59 1.62
C PHE A 12 1.93 12.37 0.18
N LEU A 13 3.05 11.67 -0.03
CA LEU A 13 3.49 11.28 -1.37
C LEU A 13 2.47 10.36 -2.05
N LEU A 14 1.88 9.43 -1.30
CA LEU A 14 0.80 8.58 -1.81
C LEU A 14 -0.48 9.38 -2.09
N CYS A 15 -0.82 10.37 -1.26
CA CYS A 15 -1.94 11.29 -1.53
C CYS A 15 -1.72 12.09 -2.82
N ASP A 16 -0.52 12.62 -3.05
CA ASP A 16 -0.19 13.34 -4.28
C ASP A 16 -0.39 12.46 -5.52
N TYR A 17 -0.06 11.16 -5.42
CA TYR A 17 -0.34 10.18 -6.47
C TYR A 17 -1.85 9.97 -6.66
N ILE A 18 -2.58 9.71 -5.56
CA ILE A 18 -4.03 9.44 -5.59
C ILE A 18 -4.81 10.62 -6.16
N ASP A 19 -4.36 11.86 -5.92
CA ASP A 19 -5.00 13.06 -6.46
C ASP A 19 -5.00 13.12 -8.00
N THR A 20 -4.18 12.30 -8.67
CA THR A 20 -4.10 12.23 -10.15
C THR A 20 -4.95 11.12 -10.77
N ILE A 21 -5.56 10.25 -9.96
CA ILE A 21 -6.30 9.06 -10.43
C ILE A 21 -7.77 9.08 -9.99
N TYR A 22 -8.60 8.39 -10.76
CA TYR A 22 -10.03 8.18 -10.53
C TYR A 22 -10.47 6.87 -11.19
N GLY A 23 -11.58 6.29 -10.75
CA GLY A 23 -12.07 5.02 -11.28
C GLY A 23 -13.33 4.55 -10.58
N LYS A 24 -13.70 3.28 -10.78
CA LYS A 24 -14.92 2.71 -10.17
C LYS A 24 -14.61 2.06 -8.83
N SER A 25 -13.47 1.38 -8.71
CA SER A 25 -13.15 0.55 -7.55
C SER A 25 -11.70 0.70 -7.09
N ALA A 26 -11.51 0.92 -5.79
CA ALA A 26 -10.19 0.96 -5.17
C ALA A 26 -10.09 0.12 -3.90
N LEU A 27 -8.90 -0.43 -3.65
CA LEU A 27 -8.53 -1.13 -2.41
C LEU A 27 -7.32 -0.46 -1.77
N GLU A 28 -7.37 -0.21 -0.47
CA GLU A 28 -6.19 0.10 0.34
C GLU A 28 -5.80 -1.09 1.23
N ILE A 29 -4.51 -1.45 1.22
CA ILE A 29 -3.94 -2.48 2.10
C ILE A 29 -3.07 -1.83 3.18
N GLY A 30 -3.38 -2.09 4.45
CA GLY A 30 -2.68 -1.49 5.60
C GLY A 30 -3.17 -0.07 5.88
N SER A 31 -4.48 0.10 6.07
CA SER A 31 -5.13 1.41 6.07
C SER A 31 -4.83 2.32 7.26
N GLY A 32 -4.32 1.77 8.37
CA GLY A 32 -3.99 2.55 9.56
C GLY A 32 -5.14 3.47 9.97
N SER A 33 -4.88 4.78 10.08
CA SER A 33 -5.86 5.80 10.46
C SER A 33 -7.04 5.99 9.51
N GLY A 34 -6.98 5.43 8.29
CA GLY A 34 -7.99 5.59 7.24
C GLY A 34 -7.86 6.88 6.44
N PHE A 35 -6.79 7.67 6.66
CA PHE A 35 -6.59 8.96 5.98
C PHE A 35 -6.54 8.82 4.45
N VAL A 36 -5.74 7.86 3.96
CA VAL A 36 -5.63 7.54 2.52
C VAL A 36 -6.94 6.96 1.99
N THR A 37 -7.61 6.09 2.77
CA THR A 37 -8.92 5.53 2.39
C THR A 37 -9.94 6.64 2.14
N LYS A 38 -9.97 7.67 2.98
CA LYS A 38 -10.87 8.81 2.78
C LYS A 38 -10.60 9.59 1.51
N LEU A 39 -9.34 9.74 1.13
CA LEU A 39 -9.02 10.37 -0.14
C LEU A 39 -9.53 9.51 -1.31
N LEU A 40 -9.31 8.18 -1.27
CA LEU A 40 -9.84 7.27 -2.28
C LEU A 40 -11.38 7.34 -2.37
N GLU A 41 -12.09 7.39 -1.25
CA GLU A 41 -13.56 7.51 -1.23
C GLU A 41 -14.08 8.77 -1.92
N SER A 42 -13.25 9.82 -2.05
CA SER A 42 -13.61 11.03 -2.81
C SER A 42 -13.36 10.91 -4.32
N ARG A 43 -12.67 9.86 -4.78
CA ARG A 43 -12.21 9.68 -6.16
C ARG A 43 -12.75 8.42 -6.86
N PHE A 44 -13.26 7.46 -6.09
CA PHE A 44 -13.73 6.16 -6.57
C PHE A 44 -15.14 5.86 -6.04
N ASP A 45 -15.96 5.20 -6.87
CA ASP A 45 -17.35 4.86 -6.52
C ASP A 45 -17.43 3.81 -5.40
N PHE A 46 -16.48 2.88 -5.37
CA PHE A 46 -16.42 1.79 -4.40
C PHE A 46 -15.01 1.65 -3.83
N VAL A 47 -14.87 1.84 -2.52
CA VAL A 47 -13.58 1.74 -1.83
C VAL A 47 -13.69 0.73 -0.70
N VAL A 48 -12.69 -0.13 -0.59
CA VAL A 48 -12.48 -1.06 0.52
C VAL A 48 -11.12 -0.79 1.13
N CYS A 49 -11.00 -0.91 2.44
CA CYS A 49 -9.71 -0.91 3.10
C CYS A 49 -9.54 -2.10 4.03
N THR A 50 -8.28 -2.51 4.20
CA THR A 50 -7.88 -3.65 5.02
C THR A 50 -6.80 -3.25 6.00
N ASP A 51 -6.82 -3.89 7.16
CA ASP A 51 -5.74 -3.82 8.14
C ASP A 51 -5.70 -5.11 8.94
N ILE A 52 -4.54 -5.43 9.49
CA ILE A 52 -4.37 -6.60 10.36
C ILE A 52 -4.81 -6.29 11.80
N ASP A 53 -4.77 -5.02 12.22
CA ASP A 53 -5.18 -4.61 13.55
C ASP A 53 -6.66 -4.19 13.58
N TYR A 54 -7.49 -5.06 14.15
CA TYR A 54 -8.90 -4.78 14.39
C TYR A 54 -9.12 -3.49 15.19
N THR A 55 -8.27 -3.22 16.17
CA THR A 55 -8.41 -2.06 17.06
C THR A 55 -8.20 -0.77 16.28
N THR A 56 -7.21 -0.73 15.40
CA THR A 56 -6.94 0.40 14.50
C THR A 56 -8.11 0.60 13.55
N LEU A 57 -8.57 -0.45 12.86
CA LEU A 57 -9.75 -0.36 11.97
C LEU A 57 -11.01 0.14 12.67
N TYR A 58 -11.26 -0.37 13.88
CA TYR A 58 -12.44 -0.03 14.66
C TYR A 58 -12.42 1.43 15.12
N ASN A 59 -11.23 1.94 15.52
CA ASN A 59 -11.05 3.27 16.07
C ASN A 59 -10.47 4.30 15.08
N GLN A 60 -10.47 4.01 13.78
CA GLN A 60 -9.90 4.89 12.75
C GLN A 60 -10.30 6.35 12.94
N THR A 61 -9.29 7.23 13.05
CA THR A 61 -9.48 8.68 13.06
C THR A 61 -10.29 9.15 11.85
N TYR A 62 -10.05 8.54 10.69
CA TYR A 62 -10.72 8.83 9.42
C TYR A 62 -11.54 7.61 8.96
N ALA A 63 -12.56 7.24 9.76
CA ALA A 63 -13.34 6.01 9.59
C ALA A 63 -13.87 5.77 8.16
N ALA A 64 -13.32 4.77 7.47
CA ALA A 64 -13.78 4.33 6.15
C ALA A 64 -15.13 3.59 6.19
N GLN A 65 -15.84 3.58 5.06
CA GLN A 65 -17.14 2.92 4.93
C GLN A 65 -17.01 1.39 4.96
N ASN A 66 -16.15 0.83 4.10
CA ASN A 66 -15.98 -0.61 3.96
C ASN A 66 -14.62 -1.05 4.51
N ARG A 67 -14.63 -1.64 5.71
CA ARG A 67 -13.43 -2.03 6.47
C ARG A 67 -13.42 -3.53 6.71
N ILE A 68 -12.29 -4.16 6.44
CA ILE A 68 -12.12 -5.60 6.64
C ILE A 68 -10.83 -5.86 7.43
N CYS A 69 -10.97 -6.47 8.60
CA CYS A 69 -9.83 -6.93 9.38
C CYS A 69 -9.32 -8.24 8.80
N CYS A 70 -8.17 -8.23 8.13
CA CYS A 70 -7.58 -9.41 7.54
C CYS A 70 -6.07 -9.25 7.34
N ASN A 71 -5.42 -10.34 6.94
CA ASN A 71 -4.02 -10.35 6.62
C ASN A 71 -3.82 -9.85 5.18
N ALA A 72 -3.21 -8.68 5.01
CA ALA A 72 -3.11 -8.02 3.71
C ALA A 72 -4.49 -7.95 3.01
N ALA A 73 -4.68 -8.61 1.86
CA ALA A 73 -5.98 -8.69 1.17
C ALA A 73 -6.58 -10.11 1.10
N ASP A 74 -6.13 -11.04 1.93
CA ASP A 74 -6.46 -12.48 1.82
C ASP A 74 -7.96 -12.81 1.93
N ALA A 75 -8.76 -11.91 2.54
CA ALA A 75 -10.21 -12.10 2.71
C ALA A 75 -11.06 -11.60 1.52
N ILE A 76 -10.42 -11.04 0.49
CA ILE A 76 -11.12 -10.33 -0.60
C ILE A 76 -11.21 -11.20 -1.86
N HIS A 77 -12.40 -11.21 -2.48
CA HIS A 77 -12.65 -11.90 -3.75
C HIS A 77 -13.27 -10.96 -4.81
N HIS A 78 -12.97 -9.66 -4.71
CA HIS A 78 -13.40 -8.63 -5.66
C HIS A 78 -12.18 -8.12 -6.45
N LYS A 79 -12.41 -7.70 -7.71
CA LYS A 79 -11.36 -7.08 -8.52
C LYS A 79 -11.45 -5.57 -8.47
N PHE A 80 -10.30 -4.89 -8.43
CA PHE A 80 -10.21 -3.44 -8.31
C PHE A 80 -9.49 -2.82 -9.50
N ASP A 81 -9.86 -1.59 -9.83
CA ASP A 81 -9.18 -0.78 -10.84
C ASP A 81 -7.84 -0.29 -10.32
N VAL A 82 -7.81 0.10 -9.03
CA VAL A 82 -6.61 0.56 -8.34
C VAL A 82 -6.46 -0.13 -6.99
N ILE A 83 -5.26 -0.59 -6.69
CA ILE A 83 -4.91 -1.06 -5.35
C ILE A 83 -3.75 -0.22 -4.83
N VAL A 84 -3.87 0.37 -3.66
CA VAL A 84 -2.80 1.18 -3.06
C VAL A 84 -2.32 0.61 -1.73
N SER A 85 -1.09 0.90 -1.36
CA SER A 85 -0.60 0.62 -0.03
C SER A 85 0.58 1.50 0.35
N ASN A 86 0.62 1.91 1.62
CA ASN A 86 1.83 2.36 2.29
C ASN A 86 2.28 1.27 3.27
N PRO A 87 2.99 0.22 2.80
CA PRO A 87 3.38 -0.89 3.66
C PRO A 87 4.51 -0.45 4.62
N PRO A 88 4.73 -1.20 5.71
CA PRO A 88 6.03 -1.20 6.38
C PRO A 88 7.14 -1.51 5.35
N TYR A 89 8.10 -0.60 5.13
CA TYR A 89 9.13 -0.72 4.08
C TYR A 89 10.59 -0.62 4.57
N LEU A 90 10.82 -0.39 5.87
CA LEU A 90 12.18 -0.26 6.41
C LEU A 90 12.88 -1.61 6.52
N ASP A 91 14.16 -1.67 6.16
CA ASP A 91 14.99 -2.87 6.30
C ASP A 91 15.32 -3.13 7.77
N THR A 92 14.71 -4.17 8.33
CA THR A 92 14.93 -4.57 9.72
C THR A 92 15.15 -6.07 9.84
N LYS A 93 16.09 -6.45 10.73
CA LYS A 93 16.40 -7.85 11.04
C LYS A 93 15.45 -8.47 12.06
N THR A 94 14.79 -7.63 12.86
CA THR A 94 13.84 -8.00 13.90
C THR A 94 12.74 -6.97 13.93
N VAL A 95 11.48 -7.40 14.04
CA VAL A 95 10.34 -6.48 14.14
C VAL A 95 10.36 -5.76 15.49
N GLN A 96 10.63 -4.47 15.46
CA GLN A 96 10.51 -3.49 16.55
C GLN A 96 9.26 -2.64 16.39
N PHE A 97 8.88 -2.28 15.16
CA PHE A 97 7.77 -1.39 14.83
C PHE A 97 6.91 -2.00 13.70
N LEU A 98 5.72 -2.50 14.05
CA LEU A 98 4.85 -3.23 13.11
C LEU A 98 4.40 -2.39 11.90
N ASP A 99 4.35 -1.07 12.07
CA ASP A 99 3.91 -0.08 11.09
C ASP A 99 4.99 0.34 10.10
N THR A 100 6.27 0.19 10.44
CA THR A 100 7.39 0.68 9.61
C THR A 100 8.38 -0.41 9.20
N ASP A 101 8.46 -1.52 9.94
CA ASP A 101 9.38 -2.62 9.66
C ASP A 101 8.90 -3.51 8.50
N GLY A 102 9.58 -3.37 7.36
CA GLY A 102 9.32 -4.17 6.16
C GLY A 102 9.99 -5.54 6.13
N GLY A 103 10.70 -5.92 7.21
CA GLY A 103 11.46 -7.16 7.32
C GLY A 103 12.81 -7.11 6.59
N PRO A 104 13.48 -8.25 6.39
CA PRO A 104 14.80 -8.31 5.77
C PRO A 104 14.81 -7.69 4.36
N GLY A 105 15.70 -6.72 4.16
CA GLY A 105 15.79 -5.95 2.93
C GLY A 105 14.65 -4.94 2.73
N GLY A 106 13.73 -4.78 3.68
CA GLY A 106 12.61 -3.85 3.60
C GLY A 106 11.55 -4.25 2.56
N ILE A 107 11.48 -5.53 2.20
CA ILE A 107 10.61 -6.02 1.12
C ILE A 107 9.72 -7.21 1.51
N GLU A 108 9.88 -7.81 2.69
CA GLU A 108 9.08 -8.98 3.10
C GLU A 108 7.59 -8.64 3.16
N VAL A 109 7.23 -7.56 3.87
CA VAL A 109 5.85 -7.09 3.98
C VAL A 109 5.33 -6.52 2.64
N PRO A 110 6.07 -5.65 1.93
CA PRO A 110 5.67 -5.20 0.59
C PRO A 110 5.39 -6.33 -0.39
N VAL A 111 6.25 -7.36 -0.46
CA VAL A 111 6.05 -8.52 -1.35
C VAL A 111 4.83 -9.32 -0.94
N LYS A 112 4.58 -9.49 0.36
CA LYS A 112 3.36 -10.15 0.85
C LYS A 112 2.09 -9.40 0.41
N PHE A 113 2.08 -8.08 0.56
CA PHE A 113 0.96 -7.25 0.13
C PHE A 113 0.77 -7.37 -1.39
N LEU A 114 1.85 -7.27 -2.16
CA LEU A 114 1.83 -7.44 -3.61
C LEU A 114 1.26 -8.79 -4.04
N ARG A 115 1.65 -9.88 -3.39
CA ARG A 115 1.12 -11.24 -3.66
C ARG A 115 -0.38 -11.33 -3.41
N SER A 116 -0.87 -10.73 -2.33
CA SER A 116 -2.32 -10.71 -2.02
C SER A 116 -3.12 -9.80 -2.97
N ALA A 117 -2.51 -8.70 -3.45
CA ALA A 117 -3.15 -7.71 -4.31
C ALA A 117 -3.25 -8.15 -5.78
N THR A 118 -2.21 -8.80 -6.31
CA THR A 118 -2.10 -9.20 -7.72
C THR A 118 -3.33 -9.94 -8.27
N PRO A 119 -3.89 -10.98 -7.62
CA PRO A 119 -5.07 -11.68 -8.14
C PRO A 119 -6.36 -10.83 -8.12
N LEU A 120 -6.37 -9.78 -7.30
CA LEU A 120 -7.48 -8.83 -7.15
C LEU A 120 -7.41 -7.69 -8.18
N LEU A 121 -6.41 -7.67 -9.06
CA LEU A 121 -6.26 -6.60 -10.03
C LEU A 121 -7.07 -6.87 -11.32
N HIS A 122 -7.76 -5.84 -11.80
CA HIS A 122 -8.28 -5.82 -13.18
C HIS A 122 -7.13 -5.82 -14.20
N ARG A 123 -7.38 -6.31 -15.42
CA ARG A 123 -6.33 -6.34 -16.46
C ARG A 123 -5.81 -4.93 -16.80
N ASP A 124 -6.72 -3.96 -16.85
CA ASP A 124 -6.41 -2.56 -17.15
C ASP A 124 -6.14 -1.73 -15.88
N GLY A 125 -6.06 -2.40 -14.73
CA GLY A 125 -5.81 -1.77 -13.43
C GLY A 125 -4.32 -1.67 -13.09
N HIS A 126 -4.02 -1.02 -11.96
CA HIS A 126 -2.66 -0.98 -11.43
C HIS A 126 -2.61 -1.01 -9.90
N ILE A 127 -1.47 -1.45 -9.37
CA ILE A 127 -1.11 -1.38 -7.95
C ILE A 127 -0.15 -0.21 -7.77
N ALA A 128 -0.31 0.60 -6.72
CA ALA A 128 0.61 1.67 -6.36
C ALA A 128 1.08 1.49 -4.92
N MET A 129 2.39 1.34 -4.72
CA MET A 129 2.96 1.04 -3.41
C MET A 129 4.09 2.01 -3.06
N VAL A 130 4.07 2.52 -1.83
CA VAL A 130 5.19 3.29 -1.29
C VAL A 130 6.38 2.36 -1.03
N MET A 131 7.57 2.79 -1.48
CA MET A 131 8.85 2.12 -1.23
C MET A 131 9.93 3.15 -0.93
N SER A 132 11.01 2.74 -0.26
CA SER A 132 12.17 3.58 0.05
C SER A 132 13.41 3.13 -0.75
N SER A 133 14.32 4.07 -1.03
CA SER A 133 15.64 3.78 -1.61
C SER A 133 16.53 2.94 -0.69
N LEU A 134 16.17 2.85 0.59
CA LEU A 134 16.85 2.01 1.58
C LEU A 134 16.40 0.54 1.50
N SER A 135 15.26 0.26 0.85
CA SER A 135 14.77 -1.09 0.62
C SER A 135 15.47 -1.72 -0.59
N ARG A 136 15.48 -3.06 -0.66
CA ARG A 136 15.97 -3.86 -1.80
C ARG A 136 14.99 -3.82 -2.97
N TYR A 137 14.81 -2.61 -3.52
CA TYR A 137 13.91 -2.35 -4.65
C TYR A 137 14.16 -3.23 -5.86
N ASP A 138 15.44 -3.55 -6.13
CA ASP A 138 15.85 -4.47 -7.19
C ASP A 138 15.18 -5.85 -7.04
N LEU A 139 15.12 -6.37 -5.82
CA LEU A 139 14.46 -7.64 -5.52
C LEU A 139 12.94 -7.51 -5.52
N PHE A 140 12.40 -6.40 -5.03
CA PHE A 140 10.95 -6.15 -5.09
C PHE A 140 10.43 -6.15 -6.55
N VAL A 141 11.14 -5.50 -7.47
CA VAL A 141 10.80 -5.50 -8.90
C VAL A 141 10.92 -6.89 -9.52
N GLN A 142 11.90 -7.70 -9.10
CA GLN A 142 12.00 -9.10 -9.54
C GLN A 142 10.80 -9.93 -9.10
N GLU A 143 10.34 -9.77 -7.85
CA GLU A 143 9.13 -10.43 -7.34
C GLU A 143 7.88 -9.98 -8.12
N ALA A 144 7.72 -8.68 -8.37
CA ALA A 144 6.63 -8.15 -9.19
C ALA A 144 6.63 -8.75 -10.62
N SER A 145 7.81 -8.81 -11.24
CA SER A 145 7.99 -9.39 -12.58
C SER A 145 7.66 -10.88 -12.60
N ALA A 146 8.04 -11.64 -11.57
CA ALA A 146 7.68 -13.06 -11.44
C ALA A 146 6.16 -13.28 -11.32
N MET A 147 5.41 -12.26 -10.89
CA MET A 147 3.94 -12.25 -10.84
C MET A 147 3.29 -11.76 -12.15
N GLY A 148 4.08 -11.45 -13.18
CA GLY A 148 3.60 -10.97 -14.47
C GLY A 148 3.30 -9.46 -14.51
N LEU A 149 3.81 -8.70 -13.53
CA LEU A 149 3.63 -7.25 -13.45
C LEU A 149 4.85 -6.52 -14.01
N HIS A 150 4.61 -5.46 -14.77
CA HIS A 150 5.60 -4.43 -15.08
C HIS A 150 5.61 -3.38 -13.98
N SER A 151 6.79 -2.84 -13.63
CA SER A 151 6.96 -1.85 -12.56
C SER A 151 7.60 -0.57 -13.06
N GLU A 152 7.04 0.58 -12.71
CA GLU A 152 7.58 1.91 -13.00
C GLU A 152 7.52 2.82 -11.75
N ILE A 153 8.46 3.76 -11.62
CA ILE A 153 8.40 4.79 -10.57
C ILE A 153 7.47 5.90 -11.07
N ALA A 154 6.30 6.06 -10.44
CA ALA A 154 5.32 7.06 -10.84
C ALA A 154 5.66 8.45 -10.28
N ILE A 155 5.99 8.54 -9.00
CA ILE A 155 6.36 9.77 -8.30
C ILE A 155 7.48 9.43 -7.32
N LYS A 156 8.43 10.35 -7.10
CA LYS A 156 9.47 10.23 -6.08
C LYS A 156 9.67 11.54 -5.34
N ARG A 157 10.08 11.45 -4.07
CA ARG A 157 10.46 12.57 -3.22
C ARG A 157 11.77 12.25 -2.51
N ARG A 158 12.72 13.19 -2.59
CA ARG A 158 13.98 13.08 -1.87
C ARG A 158 13.84 13.66 -0.48
N LEU A 159 14.08 12.82 0.51
CA LEU A 159 14.26 13.18 1.91
C LEU A 159 15.75 13.25 2.23
N PHE A 160 16.10 13.65 3.44
CA PHE A 160 17.49 13.99 3.79
C PHE A 160 18.48 12.85 3.49
N PHE A 161 18.14 11.62 3.90
CA PHE A 161 18.99 10.44 3.76
C PHE A 161 18.35 9.30 2.94
N GLU A 162 17.13 9.48 2.43
CA GLU A 162 16.44 8.50 1.60
C GLU A 162 15.63 9.16 0.47
N GLU A 163 15.32 8.40 -0.57
CA GLU A 163 14.27 8.74 -1.53
C GLU A 163 13.09 7.81 -1.31
N ILE A 164 11.90 8.36 -1.12
CA ILE A 164 10.64 7.61 -1.09
C ILE A 164 9.98 7.74 -2.46
N TYR A 165 9.41 6.66 -2.97
CA TYR A 165 8.77 6.65 -4.27
C TYR A 165 7.52 5.77 -4.30
N ILE A 166 6.59 6.15 -5.18
CA ILE A 166 5.43 5.35 -5.53
C ILE A 166 5.80 4.45 -6.69
N VAL A 167 5.86 3.15 -6.43
CA VAL A 167 6.04 2.12 -7.46
C VAL A 167 4.67 1.75 -7.99
N LYS A 168 4.44 1.99 -9.28
CA LYS A 168 3.24 1.59 -9.99
C LYS A 168 3.49 0.28 -10.72
N MET A 169 2.60 -0.69 -10.54
CA MET A 169 2.70 -2.04 -11.09
C MET A 169 1.44 -2.43 -11.85
N TYR A 170 1.57 -2.98 -13.05
CA TYR A 170 0.42 -3.30 -13.92
C TYR A 170 0.73 -4.46 -14.88
N TYR A 171 -0.31 -5.11 -15.41
CA TYR A 171 -0.15 -6.13 -16.45
C TYR A 171 0.16 -5.49 -17.81
N LEU A 172 0.94 -6.17 -18.64
CA LEU A 172 1.14 -5.82 -20.06
C LEU A 172 -0.01 -6.30 -20.96
#